data_AF-A0A953SZC7-F1
#
_entry.id   AF-A0A953SZC7-F1
#
_cell.length_a   1.000
_cell.length_b   1.000
_cell.length_c   1.000
_cell.angle_alpha   90.00
_cell.angle_beta   90.00
_cell.angle_gamma   90.00
#
_symmetry.space_group_name_H-M   'P 1'
#
loop_
_entity.id
_entity.type
_entity.pdbx_description
1 polymer ?
#
loop_
_entity_poly.entity_id
_entity_poly.type
_entity_poly.pdbx_seq_one_letter_code
_entity_poly.pdbx_strand_id
1 'polypeptide(L)'
;MIPTRTLPSILLAAFLGTALHAQQTVTSVMNGMATNPLTWDCICLPAAGDTIIIQHDVALNIDYGVMGGALRVDPVGSLVEIGARGLSVSGSGQLEIFGYFEVSAVLIGAGSSATNGGTVVSDRGWSIHGSMVSNGSMYGLDSLLIAIGGELQANDTLQAGAVANLGELTGISPVYQFNLMYNAGLMELFGGSLTVAVDMLNAGDLSLNNVNVSIGDDFGNMSDMTLSGFMNVGDNFYNADTTGLLMPALTLSGTIHTRDWYNEGLVNGTGRFCVQDTTINLGGSVQGTVDLCDQSPTVAVPPFVDFNTGSFGPGVTFCAVGACAVGVPDGPRVGTLTLRRPDADHLLVMIERGRLQDIHLVDPAGRVLPTAYQPMDAGVVIGLGSLRAGAYSVRCIYRDGSVAVGRFVLAR
;
A
#
# COMPACT_ATOMS: atom_id res chain seq x y z
N MET A 1 -4.06 79.57 -46.00
CA MET A 1 -2.85 78.83 -45.57
C MET A 1 -3.02 78.47 -44.11
N ILE A 2 -3.43 77.24 -43.84
CA ILE A 2 -3.70 76.71 -42.49
C ILE A 2 -2.52 75.79 -42.15
N PRO A 3 -1.83 75.94 -41.02
CA PRO A 3 -0.71 75.07 -40.68
C PRO A 3 -1.24 73.76 -40.10
N THR A 4 -0.90 72.66 -40.76
CA THR A 4 -1.13 71.29 -40.29
C THR A 4 -0.14 70.97 -39.16
N ARG A 5 -0.64 70.83 -37.93
CA ARG A 5 0.12 70.28 -36.80
C ARG A 5 0.20 68.76 -36.96
N THR A 6 1.40 68.25 -37.15
CA THR A 6 1.72 66.83 -37.03
C THR A 6 1.70 66.44 -35.55
N LEU A 7 0.76 65.56 -35.19
CA LEU A 7 0.77 64.85 -33.91
C LEU A 7 1.93 63.83 -33.91
N PRO A 8 2.76 63.76 -32.87
CA PRO A 8 3.70 62.66 -32.73
C PRO A 8 2.92 61.41 -32.36
N SER A 9 2.92 60.41 -33.25
CA SER A 9 2.46 59.06 -32.97
C SER A 9 3.34 58.47 -31.86
N ILE A 10 2.87 58.55 -30.61
CA ILE A 10 3.42 57.77 -29.49
C ILE A 10 3.00 56.32 -29.76
N LEU A 11 3.93 55.57 -30.37
CA LEU A 11 3.86 54.13 -30.48
C LEU A 11 4.05 53.56 -29.06
N LEU A 12 2.94 53.38 -28.34
CA LEU A 12 2.93 52.64 -27.09
C LEU A 12 3.14 51.16 -27.45
N ALA A 13 4.40 50.74 -27.49
CA ALA A 13 4.77 49.35 -27.58
C ALA A 13 4.27 48.66 -26.30
N ALA A 14 3.10 48.02 -26.41
CA ALA A 14 2.63 47.05 -25.44
C ALA A 14 3.60 45.87 -25.47
N PHE A 15 4.67 45.98 -24.68
CA PHE A 15 5.41 44.83 -24.20
C PHE A 15 4.42 43.98 -23.41
N LEU A 16 3.73 43.06 -24.10
CA LEU A 16 3.28 41.83 -23.47
C LEU A 16 4.56 41.11 -23.03
N GLY A 17 5.08 41.53 -21.87
CA GLY A 17 6.08 40.77 -21.16
C GLY A 17 5.42 39.45 -20.81
N THR A 18 5.76 38.40 -21.55
CA THR A 18 5.80 37.06 -20.97
C THR A 18 6.80 37.17 -19.83
N ALA A 19 6.30 37.51 -18.64
CA ALA A 19 7.12 37.49 -17.44
C ALA A 19 7.67 36.08 -17.34
N LEU A 20 8.97 35.96 -17.58
CA LEU A 20 9.73 34.76 -17.27
C LEU A 20 9.56 34.59 -15.76
N HIS A 21 8.66 33.68 -15.35
CA HIS A 21 8.48 33.33 -13.96
C HIS A 21 9.74 32.59 -13.53
N ALA A 22 10.64 33.31 -12.86
CA ALA A 22 11.82 32.71 -12.28
C ALA A 22 11.35 31.82 -11.13
N GLN A 23 11.75 30.55 -11.14
CA GLN A 23 11.51 29.63 -10.05
C GLN A 23 11.96 30.28 -8.73
N GLN A 24 11.03 30.41 -7.80
CA GLN A 24 11.30 30.95 -6.46
C GLN A 24 10.96 29.91 -5.40
N THR A 25 11.49 30.12 -4.19
CA THR A 25 11.06 29.37 -3.01
C THR A 25 9.97 30.16 -2.30
N VAL A 26 8.83 29.52 -2.04
CA VAL A 26 7.67 30.12 -1.37
C VAL A 26 7.34 29.30 -0.14
N THR A 27 7.33 29.94 1.03
CA THR A 27 7.14 29.26 2.32
C THR A 27 5.84 29.70 2.98
N SER A 28 5.09 28.76 3.56
CA SER A 28 3.92 29.11 4.37
C SER A 28 4.37 29.80 5.67
N VAL A 29 3.81 30.97 6.00
CA VAL A 29 4.15 31.76 7.21
C VAL A 29 3.08 31.74 8.30
N MET A 30 1.92 31.18 7.99
CA MET A 30 0.82 31.00 8.93
C MET A 30 -0.14 29.91 8.45
N ASN A 31 -0.99 29.41 9.33
CA ASN A 31 -2.07 28.51 8.96
C ASN A 31 -3.06 29.22 8.00
N GLY A 32 -3.62 28.48 7.04
CA GLY A 32 -4.64 29.03 6.15
C GLY A 32 -4.86 28.26 4.86
N MET A 33 -5.68 28.82 3.97
CA MET A 33 -6.00 28.23 2.68
C MET A 33 -4.81 28.35 1.71
N ALA A 34 -4.55 27.31 0.93
CA ALA A 34 -3.51 27.35 -0.10
C ALA A 34 -3.69 28.51 -1.11
N THR A 35 -4.94 28.91 -1.37
CA THR A 35 -5.26 30.05 -2.25
C THR A 35 -5.30 31.42 -1.56
N ASN A 36 -4.88 31.53 -0.29
CA ASN A 36 -4.79 32.83 0.38
C ASN A 36 -3.36 33.38 0.25
N PRO A 37 -3.14 34.53 -0.41
CA PRO A 37 -1.79 35.12 -0.52
C PRO A 37 -1.12 35.40 0.82
N LEU A 38 -1.90 35.66 1.89
CA LEU A 38 -1.36 35.92 3.23
C LEU A 38 -0.81 34.67 3.93
N THR A 39 -1.13 33.46 3.42
CA THR A 39 -0.55 32.21 3.91
C THR A 39 0.94 32.10 3.55
N TRP A 40 1.41 32.84 2.55
CA TRP A 40 2.73 32.69 1.93
C TRP A 40 3.63 33.91 2.18
N ASP A 41 4.93 33.68 2.38
CA ASP A 41 5.95 34.70 2.64
C ASP A 41 6.08 35.77 1.53
N CYS A 42 5.84 35.38 0.28
CA CYS A 42 5.86 36.28 -0.88
C CYS A 42 4.63 37.21 -0.96
N ILE A 43 3.61 37.01 -0.13
CA ILE A 43 2.28 37.64 -0.27
C ILE A 43 1.73 37.41 -1.69
N CYS A 44 1.92 36.19 -2.19
CA CYS A 44 1.58 35.75 -3.53
C CYS A 44 0.97 34.33 -3.47
N LEU A 45 0.49 33.82 -4.60
CA LEU A 45 0.13 32.41 -4.71
C LEU A 45 1.29 31.66 -5.36
N PRO A 46 1.75 30.53 -4.79
CA PRO A 46 2.78 29.72 -5.41
C PRO A 46 2.37 29.30 -6.82
N ALA A 47 3.23 29.58 -7.80
CA ALA A 47 2.98 29.25 -9.19
C ALA A 47 3.62 27.90 -9.56
N ALA A 48 3.19 27.31 -10.68
CA ALA A 48 3.81 26.10 -11.19
C ALA A 48 5.30 26.35 -11.47
N GLY A 49 6.16 25.45 -11.00
CA GLY A 49 7.62 25.58 -11.11
C GLY A 49 8.29 26.10 -9.84
N ASP A 50 7.55 26.69 -8.90
CA ASP A 50 8.10 27.13 -7.61
C ASP A 50 8.49 25.95 -6.71
N THR A 51 9.40 26.21 -5.77
CA THR A 51 9.67 25.34 -4.64
C THR A 51 8.82 25.79 -3.45
N ILE A 52 7.79 25.02 -3.13
CA ILE A 52 6.80 25.33 -2.11
C ILE A 52 7.17 24.59 -0.83
N ILE A 53 7.30 25.31 0.28
CA ILE A 53 7.62 24.74 1.59
C ILE A 53 6.47 25.02 2.56
N ILE A 54 5.88 23.95 3.10
CA ILE A 54 4.78 23.99 4.06
C ILE A 54 5.33 23.68 5.45
N GLN A 55 5.30 24.69 6.32
CA GLN A 55 5.76 24.66 7.73
C GLN A 55 4.62 24.92 8.72
N HIS A 56 3.40 25.14 8.21
CA HIS A 56 2.19 25.47 8.96
C HIS A 56 1.04 24.58 8.48
N ASP A 57 -0.15 24.70 9.08
CA ASP A 57 -1.34 23.97 8.64
C ASP A 57 -1.96 24.66 7.42
N VAL A 58 -1.75 24.06 6.25
CA VAL A 58 -2.25 24.56 4.97
C VAL A 58 -3.41 23.70 4.50
N ALA A 59 -4.54 24.35 4.25
CA ALA A 59 -5.72 23.72 3.70
C ALA A 59 -5.71 23.75 2.16
N LEU A 60 -5.66 22.58 1.53
CA LEU A 60 -5.73 22.44 0.07
C LEU A 60 -7.18 22.52 -0.39
N ASN A 61 -7.56 23.66 -0.97
CA ASN A 61 -8.94 23.92 -1.39
C ASN A 61 -9.17 23.89 -2.90
N ILE A 62 -8.11 23.62 -3.66
CA ILE A 62 -8.11 23.44 -5.12
C ILE A 62 -7.31 22.19 -5.46
N ASP A 63 -7.55 21.59 -6.62
CA ASP A 63 -6.64 20.57 -7.14
C ASP A 63 -5.29 21.22 -7.47
N TYR A 64 -4.19 20.50 -7.27
CA TYR A 64 -2.85 21.05 -7.43
C TYR A 64 -1.94 20.19 -8.31
N GLY A 65 -1.10 20.86 -9.10
CA GLY A 65 -0.19 20.23 -10.04
C GLY A 65 1.24 20.74 -9.87
N VAL A 66 2.19 19.83 -9.61
CA VAL A 66 3.63 20.09 -9.53
C VAL A 66 4.27 19.56 -10.82
N MET A 67 4.39 20.41 -11.84
CA MET A 67 4.99 20.05 -13.14
C MET A 67 6.51 20.32 -13.22
N GLY A 68 7.03 21.02 -12.21
CA GLY A 68 8.42 21.43 -12.04
C GLY A 68 8.56 22.08 -10.66
N GLY A 69 9.79 22.28 -10.19
CA GLY A 69 10.03 22.70 -8.81
C GLY A 69 9.72 21.58 -7.82
N ALA A 70 9.28 21.93 -6.62
CA ALA A 70 8.97 20.97 -5.57
C ALA A 70 7.82 21.41 -4.67
N LEU A 71 7.07 20.47 -4.13
CA LEU A 71 6.18 20.67 -2.98
C LEU A 71 6.73 19.90 -1.80
N ARG A 72 7.11 20.60 -0.74
CA ARG A 72 7.68 20.04 0.47
C ARG A 72 6.79 20.34 1.68
N VAL A 73 6.40 19.31 2.41
CA VAL A 73 5.76 19.42 3.73
C VAL A 73 6.80 19.10 4.79
N ASP A 74 7.25 20.11 5.52
CA ASP A 74 8.22 19.94 6.60
C ASP A 74 7.61 19.18 7.81
N PRO A 75 8.44 18.63 8.72
CA PRO A 75 7.96 17.82 9.84
C PRO A 75 6.92 18.51 10.75
N VAL A 76 6.92 19.84 10.81
CA VAL A 76 5.98 20.64 11.59
C VAL A 76 4.74 21.09 10.81
N GLY A 77 4.76 20.94 9.48
CA GLY A 77 3.69 21.37 8.59
C GLY A 77 2.66 20.28 8.34
N SER A 78 1.47 20.71 7.92
CA SER A 78 0.44 19.83 7.40
C SER A 78 -0.15 20.40 6.11
N LEU A 79 -0.41 19.53 5.13
CA LEU A 79 -1.19 19.87 3.94
C LEU A 79 -2.40 18.96 3.91
N VAL A 80 -3.59 19.52 4.15
CA VAL A 80 -4.83 18.76 4.29
C VAL A 80 -5.87 19.31 3.35
N GLU A 81 -6.50 18.47 2.55
CA GLU A 81 -7.56 18.91 1.66
C GLU A 81 -8.83 19.39 2.38
N ILE A 82 -9.54 20.32 1.74
CA ILE A 82 -10.91 20.70 2.11
C ILE A 82 -11.86 20.24 1.01
N GLY A 83 -12.59 19.17 1.32
CA GLY A 83 -13.31 18.37 0.34
C GLY A 83 -12.36 17.53 -0.50
N ALA A 84 -12.91 16.74 -1.43
CA ALA A 84 -12.08 15.86 -2.25
C ALA A 84 -11.23 16.64 -3.25
N ARG A 85 -9.90 16.52 -3.15
CA ARG A 85 -8.90 17.18 -3.99
C ARG A 85 -7.82 16.21 -4.47
N GLY A 86 -7.36 16.46 -5.67
CA GLY A 86 -6.26 15.75 -6.29
C GLY A 86 -4.95 16.53 -6.22
N LEU A 87 -3.85 15.81 -6.07
CA LEU A 87 -2.52 16.30 -6.31
C LEU A 87 -1.82 15.47 -7.40
N SER A 88 -1.28 16.14 -8.41
CA SER A 88 -0.50 15.51 -9.47
C SER A 88 0.92 16.06 -9.49
N VAL A 89 1.90 15.17 -9.55
CA VAL A 89 3.32 15.49 -9.73
C VAL A 89 3.73 14.91 -11.08
N SER A 90 4.38 15.69 -11.93
CA SER A 90 4.80 15.24 -13.27
C SER A 90 5.96 16.09 -13.79
N GLY A 91 6.50 15.74 -14.96
CA GLY A 91 7.58 16.51 -15.56
C GLY A 91 8.83 16.39 -14.71
N SER A 92 9.41 17.50 -14.25
CA SER A 92 10.54 17.49 -13.31
C SER A 92 10.12 17.86 -11.88
N GLY A 93 8.81 17.78 -11.58
CA GLY A 93 8.27 18.08 -10.26
C GLY A 93 8.70 17.08 -9.20
N GLN A 94 8.85 17.56 -7.96
CA GLN A 94 9.19 16.74 -6.80
C GLN A 94 8.15 16.91 -5.70
N LEU A 95 7.82 15.81 -5.01
CA LEU A 95 6.99 15.82 -3.81
C LEU A 95 7.78 15.29 -2.62
N GLU A 96 7.89 16.09 -1.57
CA GLU A 96 8.65 15.76 -0.37
C GLU A 96 7.75 15.86 0.86
N ILE A 97 7.46 14.74 1.51
CA ILE A 97 6.53 14.70 2.63
C ILE A 97 7.28 14.23 3.87
N PHE A 98 7.55 15.14 4.80
CA PHE A 98 8.16 14.85 6.10
C PHE A 98 7.19 15.14 7.26
N GLY A 99 6.15 15.93 7.03
CA GLY A 99 5.04 16.17 7.96
C GLY A 99 3.80 15.32 7.64
N TYR A 100 2.62 15.92 7.79
CA TYR A 100 1.33 15.29 7.50
C TYR A 100 0.79 15.74 6.13
N PHE A 101 0.42 14.79 5.28
CA PHE A 101 -0.09 15.05 3.93
C PHE A 101 -1.36 14.24 3.69
N GLU A 102 -2.45 14.93 3.35
CA GLU A 102 -3.76 14.34 3.12
C GLU A 102 -4.45 14.93 1.89
N VAL A 103 -4.74 14.06 0.92
CA VAL A 103 -5.47 14.37 -0.32
C VAL A 103 -6.38 13.19 -0.68
N SER A 104 -7.36 13.36 -1.56
CA SER A 104 -8.21 12.25 -2.02
C SER A 104 -7.52 11.42 -3.10
N ALA A 105 -6.64 12.05 -3.87
CA ALA A 105 -5.95 11.42 -4.98
C ALA A 105 -4.54 11.98 -5.10
N VAL A 106 -3.55 11.08 -5.19
CA VAL A 106 -2.18 11.45 -5.52
C VAL A 106 -1.71 10.70 -6.76
N LEU A 107 -1.14 11.43 -7.72
CA LEU A 107 -0.51 10.89 -8.92
C LEU A 107 0.96 11.31 -8.95
N ILE A 108 1.86 10.33 -9.05
CA ILE A 108 3.27 10.53 -9.37
C ILE A 108 3.48 10.08 -10.82
N GLY A 109 3.59 11.07 -11.71
CA GLY A 109 3.63 10.91 -13.15
C GLY A 109 5.04 10.83 -13.72
N ALA A 110 5.12 10.68 -15.05
CA ALA A 110 6.37 10.53 -15.79
C ALA A 110 7.39 11.64 -15.47
N GLY A 111 8.63 11.20 -15.17
CA GLY A 111 9.78 12.07 -14.91
C GLY A 111 9.83 12.68 -13.50
N SER A 112 8.75 12.54 -12.73
CA SER A 112 8.68 13.09 -11.36
C SER A 112 9.14 12.10 -10.30
N SER A 113 9.40 12.62 -9.10
CA SER A 113 9.72 11.79 -7.94
C SER A 113 8.96 12.23 -6.69
N ALA A 114 8.70 11.28 -5.81
CA ALA A 114 8.15 11.52 -4.48
C ALA A 114 9.01 10.86 -3.40
N THR A 115 9.27 11.59 -2.32
CA THR A 115 9.90 11.07 -1.10
C THR A 115 8.94 11.27 0.06
N ASN A 116 8.55 10.19 0.72
CA ASN A 116 7.76 10.24 1.95
C ASN A 116 8.62 9.76 3.13
N GLY A 117 8.92 10.66 4.06
CA GLY A 117 9.45 10.35 5.39
C GLY A 117 8.47 10.65 6.52
N GLY A 118 7.25 11.08 6.20
CA GLY A 118 6.20 11.48 7.14
C GLY A 118 4.98 10.55 7.09
N THR A 119 3.78 11.13 7.12
CA THR A 119 2.52 10.40 6.98
C THR A 119 1.74 10.88 5.77
N VAL A 120 1.37 9.93 4.91
CA VAL A 120 0.50 10.15 3.76
C VAL A 120 -0.83 9.47 4.00
N VAL A 121 -1.91 10.23 3.84
CA VAL A 121 -3.28 9.72 3.78
C VAL A 121 -3.84 10.06 2.41
N SER A 122 -4.24 9.04 1.66
CA SER A 122 -4.93 9.25 0.39
C SER A 122 -5.94 8.18 0.10
N ASP A 123 -7.06 8.52 -0.51
CA ASP A 123 -8.06 7.51 -0.92
C ASP A 123 -7.58 6.75 -2.17
N ARG A 124 -6.81 7.40 -3.04
CA ARG A 124 -6.29 6.79 -4.28
C ARG A 124 -4.84 7.18 -4.53
N GLY A 125 -4.05 6.22 -4.99
CA GLY A 125 -2.65 6.41 -5.33
C GLY A 125 -2.33 5.86 -6.72
N TRP A 126 -1.61 6.65 -7.51
CA TRP A 126 -1.11 6.25 -8.82
C TRP A 126 0.37 6.58 -8.95
N SER A 127 1.18 5.59 -9.31
CA SER A 127 2.54 5.80 -9.82
C SER A 127 2.57 5.39 -11.29
N ILE A 128 2.69 6.36 -12.19
CA ILE A 128 2.64 6.17 -13.64
C ILE A 128 3.91 6.75 -14.23
N HIS A 129 4.93 5.91 -14.46
CA HIS A 129 6.26 6.31 -14.95
C HIS A 129 7.04 7.27 -14.01
N GLY A 130 6.57 7.46 -12.79
CA GLY A 130 7.27 8.20 -11.74
C GLY A 130 7.85 7.26 -10.70
N SER A 131 8.71 7.78 -9.83
CA SER A 131 9.29 7.01 -8.72
C SER A 131 8.84 7.55 -7.38
N MET A 132 8.52 6.66 -6.46
CA MET A 132 8.20 7.01 -5.08
C MET A 132 9.03 6.17 -4.11
N VAL A 133 9.68 6.84 -3.16
CA VAL A 133 10.34 6.19 -2.01
C VAL A 133 9.63 6.62 -0.74
N SER A 134 9.05 5.66 -0.03
CA SER A 134 8.34 5.86 1.23
C SER A 134 9.08 5.18 2.37
N ASN A 135 9.79 5.97 3.18
CA ASN A 135 10.30 5.59 4.48
C ASN A 135 9.35 5.95 5.62
N GLY A 136 8.30 6.72 5.32
CA GLY A 136 7.17 6.98 6.19
C GLY A 136 5.97 6.09 5.86
N SER A 137 4.89 6.26 6.61
CA SER A 137 3.69 5.45 6.47
C SER A 137 2.71 6.01 5.45
N MET A 138 2.01 5.12 4.74
CA MET A 138 0.95 5.44 3.77
C MET A 138 -0.33 4.68 4.14
N TYR A 139 -1.43 5.42 4.32
CA TYR A 139 -2.72 4.89 4.77
C TYR A 139 -3.89 5.41 3.94
N GLY A 140 -5.05 4.77 4.15
CA GLY A 140 -6.34 5.23 3.62
C GLY A 140 -6.59 4.89 2.16
N LEU A 141 -5.62 4.27 1.46
CA LEU A 141 -5.76 3.96 0.05
C LEU A 141 -6.87 2.91 -0.12
N ASP A 142 -7.92 3.27 -0.84
CA ASP A 142 -8.89 2.32 -1.34
C ASP A 142 -8.30 1.56 -2.53
N SER A 143 -7.61 2.28 -3.42
CA SER A 143 -6.92 1.69 -4.56
C SER A 143 -5.52 2.28 -4.78
N LEU A 144 -4.60 1.39 -5.11
CA LEU A 144 -3.23 1.71 -5.50
C LEU A 144 -2.92 1.05 -6.84
N LEU A 145 -2.53 1.85 -7.83
CA LEU A 145 -2.00 1.37 -9.10
C LEU A 145 -0.56 1.82 -9.27
N ILE A 146 0.32 0.86 -9.44
CA ILE A 146 1.70 1.07 -9.89
C ILE A 146 1.71 0.62 -11.35
N ALA A 147 1.63 1.57 -12.28
CA ALA A 147 1.59 1.25 -13.70
C ALA A 147 2.97 0.84 -14.22
N ILE A 148 3.02 0.32 -15.46
CA ILE A 148 4.29 0.01 -16.14
C ILE A 148 5.20 1.25 -16.12
N GLY A 149 6.46 1.04 -15.73
CA GLY A 149 7.47 2.10 -15.57
C GLY A 149 7.30 2.96 -14.30
N GLY A 150 6.22 2.79 -13.54
CA GLY A 150 6.09 3.35 -12.20
C GLY A 150 6.85 2.49 -11.18
N GLU A 151 7.48 3.16 -10.23
CA GLU A 151 8.25 2.54 -9.15
C GLU A 151 7.70 3.03 -7.80
N LEU A 152 7.47 2.10 -6.87
CA LEU A 152 7.17 2.39 -5.48
C LEU A 152 8.03 1.51 -4.58
N GLN A 153 8.95 2.14 -3.86
CA GLN A 153 9.65 1.52 -2.74
C GLN A 153 8.97 1.95 -1.44
N ALA A 154 8.35 1.03 -0.69
CA ALA A 154 7.82 1.33 0.63
C ALA A 154 8.55 0.50 1.70
N ASN A 155 9.28 1.17 2.59
CA ASN A 155 10.11 0.54 3.62
C ASN A 155 9.45 0.53 5.01
N ASP A 156 8.35 1.26 5.18
CA ASP A 156 7.56 1.26 6.42
C ASP A 156 6.18 0.65 6.13
N THR A 157 5.09 1.30 6.53
CA THR A 157 3.73 0.77 6.40
C THR A 157 3.09 1.25 5.10
N LEU A 158 2.58 0.31 4.31
CA LEU A 158 1.75 0.59 3.14
C LEU A 158 0.43 -0.17 3.27
N GLN A 159 -0.66 0.59 3.46
CA GLN A 159 -2.00 0.04 3.54
C GLN A 159 -2.81 0.45 2.31
N ALA A 160 -3.45 -0.52 1.65
CA ALA A 160 -4.37 -0.27 0.54
C ALA A 160 -5.51 -1.29 0.50
N GLY A 161 -6.66 -0.93 -0.07
CA GLY A 161 -7.73 -1.87 -0.36
C GLY A 161 -7.33 -2.82 -1.49
N ALA A 162 -7.41 -2.34 -2.73
CA ALA A 162 -6.98 -3.08 -3.90
C ALA A 162 -5.65 -2.55 -4.44
N VAL A 163 -4.70 -3.46 -4.66
CA VAL A 163 -3.39 -3.14 -5.27
C VAL A 163 -3.28 -3.82 -6.63
N ALA A 164 -2.98 -3.02 -7.65
CA ALA A 164 -2.53 -3.51 -8.95
C ALA A 164 -1.08 -3.05 -9.17
N ASN A 165 -0.13 -3.98 -9.12
CA ASN A 165 1.26 -3.72 -9.46
C ASN A 165 1.56 -4.22 -10.87
N LEU A 166 1.70 -3.29 -11.81
CA LEU A 166 2.13 -3.53 -13.19
C LEU A 166 3.53 -2.98 -13.46
N GLY A 167 4.11 -2.27 -12.48
CA GLY A 167 5.46 -1.69 -12.53
C GLY A 167 6.35 -2.38 -11.51
N GLU A 168 6.95 -1.61 -10.62
CA GLU A 168 7.84 -2.11 -9.57
C GLU A 168 7.35 -1.73 -8.16
N LEU A 169 7.18 -2.74 -7.31
CA LEU A 169 6.87 -2.58 -5.89
C LEU A 169 7.96 -3.25 -5.05
N THR A 170 8.78 -2.45 -4.39
CA THR A 170 9.88 -2.96 -3.56
C THR A 170 9.76 -2.53 -2.11
N GLY A 171 10.39 -3.25 -1.19
CA GLY A 171 10.41 -2.87 0.23
C GLY A 171 11.47 -3.57 1.06
N ILE A 172 12.07 -2.83 1.99
CA ILE A 172 13.04 -3.34 2.96
C ILE A 172 12.41 -3.32 4.35
N SER A 173 12.15 -4.50 4.90
CA SER A 173 11.41 -4.73 6.14
C SER A 173 10.05 -4.03 6.24
N PRO A 174 9.22 -4.07 5.17
CA PRO A 174 7.96 -3.34 5.16
C PRO A 174 6.87 -4.00 6.00
N VAL A 175 5.81 -3.25 6.25
CA VAL A 175 4.51 -3.78 6.70
C VAL A 175 3.47 -3.47 5.64
N TYR A 176 3.19 -4.45 4.77
CA TYR A 176 2.17 -4.33 3.72
C TYR A 176 0.86 -4.95 4.15
N GLN A 177 -0.23 -4.19 3.98
CA GLN A 177 -1.58 -4.58 4.37
C GLN A 177 -2.55 -4.27 3.24
N PHE A 178 -2.96 -5.32 2.52
CA PHE A 178 -3.84 -5.22 1.36
C PHE A 178 -5.14 -6.01 1.59
N ASN A 179 -6.24 -5.62 0.93
CA ASN A 179 -7.41 -6.49 0.85
C ASN A 179 -7.28 -7.46 -0.32
N LEU A 180 -6.93 -6.95 -1.50
CA LEU A 180 -6.75 -7.69 -2.75
C LEU A 180 -5.45 -7.27 -3.41
N MET A 181 -4.74 -8.22 -4.01
CA MET A 181 -3.49 -7.94 -4.71
C MET A 181 -3.40 -8.65 -6.05
N TYR A 182 -3.11 -7.87 -7.09
CA TYR A 182 -2.70 -8.35 -8.39
C TYR A 182 -1.28 -7.85 -8.69
N ASN A 183 -0.33 -8.77 -8.82
CA ASN A 183 1.03 -8.48 -9.23
C ASN A 183 1.26 -8.98 -10.66
N ALA A 184 1.43 -8.08 -11.62
CA ALA A 184 1.84 -8.40 -12.99
C ALA A 184 3.21 -7.79 -13.37
N GLY A 185 3.78 -6.99 -12.47
CA GLY A 185 5.11 -6.41 -12.60
C GLY A 185 6.13 -7.10 -11.69
N LEU A 186 7.15 -6.35 -11.28
CA LEU A 186 8.14 -6.79 -10.30
C LEU A 186 7.66 -6.46 -8.89
N MET A 187 7.63 -7.46 -8.01
CA MET A 187 7.47 -7.27 -6.57
C MET A 187 8.62 -7.92 -5.83
N GLU A 188 9.37 -7.14 -5.06
CA GLU A 188 10.50 -7.65 -4.27
C GLU A 188 10.51 -7.12 -2.84
N LEU A 189 10.41 -8.02 -1.87
CA LEU A 189 10.41 -7.69 -0.45
C LEU A 189 11.56 -8.39 0.27
N PHE A 190 12.25 -7.65 1.13
CA PHE A 190 13.34 -8.15 1.98
C PHE A 190 12.99 -7.98 3.46
N GLY A 191 12.63 -9.06 4.15
CA GLY A 191 12.16 -9.01 5.53
C GLY A 191 10.72 -8.51 5.67
N GLY A 192 10.32 -8.17 6.90
CA GLY A 192 9.00 -7.56 7.16
C GLY A 192 7.83 -8.54 7.01
N SER A 193 6.67 -8.01 6.64
CA SER A 193 5.43 -8.77 6.49
C SER A 193 4.55 -8.27 5.34
N LEU A 194 3.91 -9.23 4.66
CA LEU A 194 2.85 -8.99 3.68
C LEU A 194 1.56 -9.67 4.17
N THR A 195 0.50 -8.89 4.34
CA THR A 195 -0.84 -9.42 4.64
C THR A 195 -1.79 -9.04 3.52
N VAL A 196 -2.44 -10.03 2.93
CA VAL A 196 -3.53 -9.86 1.95
C VAL A 196 -4.78 -10.50 2.53
N ALA A 197 -5.84 -9.73 2.72
CA ALA A 197 -7.01 -10.18 3.48
C ALA A 197 -7.86 -11.21 2.72
N VAL A 198 -7.85 -11.18 1.39
CA VAL A 198 -8.63 -12.08 0.52
C VAL A 198 -7.63 -12.78 -0.41
N ASP A 199 -7.67 -12.47 -1.71
CA ASP A 199 -6.90 -13.16 -2.74
C ASP A 199 -5.65 -12.38 -3.15
N MET A 200 -4.61 -13.12 -3.51
CA MET A 200 -3.44 -12.61 -4.20
C MET A 200 -3.16 -13.41 -5.47
N LEU A 201 -3.04 -12.70 -6.58
CA LEU A 201 -2.62 -13.27 -7.86
C LEU A 201 -1.26 -12.69 -8.28
N ASN A 202 -0.28 -13.57 -8.46
CA ASN A 202 0.99 -13.27 -9.09
C ASN A 202 1.00 -13.74 -10.55
N ALA A 203 1.05 -12.79 -11.47
CA ALA A 203 1.26 -12.96 -12.91
C ALA A 203 2.55 -12.27 -13.41
N GLY A 204 3.38 -11.76 -12.49
CA GLY A 204 4.68 -11.14 -12.77
C GLY A 204 5.80 -11.80 -11.96
N ASP A 205 6.83 -11.03 -11.62
CA ASP A 205 7.96 -11.55 -10.83
C ASP A 205 7.74 -11.26 -9.35
N LEU A 206 7.77 -12.30 -8.51
CA LEU A 206 7.55 -12.19 -7.07
C LEU A 206 8.74 -12.75 -6.27
N SER A 207 9.47 -11.87 -5.58
CA SER A 207 10.64 -12.20 -4.77
C SER A 207 10.37 -11.88 -3.29
N LEU A 208 10.18 -12.91 -2.47
CA LEU A 208 9.83 -12.80 -1.05
C LEU A 208 10.98 -13.35 -0.18
N ASN A 209 11.92 -12.46 0.13
CA ASN A 209 13.16 -12.79 0.83
C ASN A 209 13.01 -12.63 2.34
N ASN A 210 12.90 -13.74 3.07
CA ASN A 210 12.73 -13.76 4.53
C ASN A 210 11.51 -12.94 5.02
N VAL A 211 10.41 -12.98 4.26
CA VAL A 211 9.16 -12.26 4.55
C VAL A 211 8.16 -13.18 5.24
N ASN A 212 7.39 -12.64 6.19
CA ASN A 212 6.20 -13.33 6.71
C ASN A 212 4.97 -12.95 5.88
N VAL A 213 4.38 -13.92 5.19
CA VAL A 213 3.23 -13.71 4.30
C VAL A 213 1.99 -14.38 4.87
N SER A 214 0.88 -13.66 4.87
CA SER A 214 -0.45 -14.17 5.23
C SER A 214 -1.44 -13.75 4.15
N ILE A 215 -2.06 -14.73 3.50
CA ILE A 215 -3.11 -14.55 2.51
C ILE A 215 -4.37 -15.20 3.06
N GLY A 216 -5.46 -14.43 3.14
CA GLY A 216 -6.66 -14.83 3.86
C GLY A 216 -7.48 -15.90 3.15
N ASP A 217 -7.41 -15.96 1.81
CA ASP A 217 -8.15 -16.89 0.98
C ASP A 217 -7.19 -17.58 -0.02
N ASP A 218 -7.30 -17.32 -1.32
CA ASP A 218 -6.53 -18.00 -2.35
C ASP A 218 -5.25 -17.26 -2.76
N PHE A 219 -4.21 -18.05 -3.09
CA PHE A 219 -3.01 -17.56 -3.76
C PHE A 219 -2.82 -18.24 -5.11
N GLY A 220 -2.73 -17.44 -6.17
CA GLY A 220 -2.39 -17.90 -7.51
C GLY A 220 -1.00 -17.43 -7.93
N ASN A 221 -0.14 -18.36 -8.33
CA ASN A 221 1.13 -18.09 -9.01
C ASN A 221 1.08 -18.59 -10.45
N MET A 222 1.07 -17.65 -11.39
CA MET A 222 1.07 -17.87 -12.84
C MET A 222 2.44 -17.56 -13.50
N SER A 223 3.43 -17.13 -12.72
CA SER A 223 4.74 -16.71 -13.22
C SER A 223 5.86 -17.11 -12.24
N ASP A 224 7.00 -16.44 -12.28
CA ASP A 224 8.16 -16.72 -11.45
C ASP A 224 7.98 -16.18 -10.02
N MET A 225 8.27 -17.06 -9.04
CA MET A 225 8.19 -16.75 -7.63
C MET A 225 9.39 -17.34 -6.88
N THR A 226 9.96 -16.56 -5.96
CA THR A 226 10.93 -17.04 -4.96
C THR A 226 10.42 -16.76 -3.56
N LEU A 227 10.47 -17.77 -2.69
CA LEU A 227 10.11 -17.64 -1.28
C LEU A 227 11.17 -18.29 -0.39
N SER A 228 11.78 -17.50 0.49
CA SER A 228 12.69 -18.00 1.55
C SER A 228 12.15 -17.81 2.96
N GLY A 229 11.03 -17.09 3.12
CA GLY A 229 10.38 -16.87 4.41
C GLY A 229 9.26 -17.86 4.73
N PHE A 230 8.25 -17.39 5.43
CA PHE A 230 7.06 -18.16 5.80
C PHE A 230 5.85 -17.60 5.06
N MET A 231 5.03 -18.47 4.48
CA MET A 231 3.78 -18.10 3.83
C MET A 231 2.64 -18.97 4.36
N ASN A 232 1.54 -18.31 4.70
CA ASN A 232 0.30 -18.95 5.07
C ASN A 232 -0.81 -18.52 4.10
N VAL A 233 -1.45 -19.49 3.46
CA VAL A 233 -2.57 -19.30 2.54
C VAL A 233 -3.80 -19.94 3.17
N GLY A 234 -4.87 -19.16 3.30
CA GLY A 234 -6.08 -19.55 4.02
C GLY A 234 -6.83 -20.71 3.37
N ASP A 235 -6.79 -20.77 2.04
CA ASP A 235 -7.45 -21.81 1.26
C ASP A 235 -6.50 -22.44 0.23
N ASN A 236 -6.59 -22.07 -1.04
CA ASN A 236 -5.87 -22.77 -2.11
C ASN A 236 -4.56 -22.07 -2.50
N PHE A 237 -3.50 -22.85 -2.64
CA PHE A 237 -2.26 -22.44 -3.31
C PHE A 237 -2.21 -23.05 -4.72
N TYR A 238 -2.28 -22.20 -5.73
CA TYR A 238 -2.13 -22.60 -7.14
C TYR A 238 -0.76 -22.18 -7.68
N ASN A 239 0.01 -23.14 -8.20
CA ASN A 239 1.17 -22.90 -9.05
C ASN A 239 0.85 -23.39 -10.46
N ALA A 240 0.04 -22.62 -11.18
CA ALA A 240 -0.52 -23.01 -12.46
C ALA A 240 -0.81 -21.78 -13.32
N ASP A 241 -0.71 -21.94 -14.64
CA ASP A 241 -1.19 -20.95 -15.61
C ASP A 241 -2.30 -21.58 -16.45
N THR A 242 -3.54 -21.22 -16.13
CA THR A 242 -4.73 -21.70 -16.85
C THR A 242 -4.79 -21.25 -18.32
N THR A 243 -3.96 -20.27 -18.72
CA THR A 243 -3.88 -19.84 -20.13
C THR A 243 -2.97 -20.73 -20.97
N GLY A 244 -2.09 -21.52 -20.33
CA GLY A 244 -1.12 -22.39 -20.97
C GLY A 244 -0.03 -21.64 -21.74
N LEU A 245 0.15 -20.34 -21.48
CA LEU A 245 1.13 -19.49 -22.16
C LEU A 245 2.47 -19.44 -21.42
N LEU A 246 2.42 -19.62 -20.10
CA LEU A 246 3.54 -19.61 -19.19
C LEU A 246 3.62 -20.93 -18.45
N MET A 247 4.81 -21.24 -17.93
CA MET A 247 5.02 -22.34 -17.02
C MET A 247 5.50 -21.73 -15.70
N PRO A 248 4.60 -21.53 -14.71
CA PRO A 248 4.99 -20.88 -13.47
C PRO A 248 6.11 -21.65 -12.79
N ALA A 249 7.07 -20.92 -12.22
CA ALA A 249 8.18 -21.51 -11.48
C ALA A 249 8.22 -20.96 -10.06
N LEU A 250 8.21 -21.86 -9.08
CA LEU A 250 8.42 -21.54 -7.68
C LEU A 250 9.78 -22.06 -7.22
N THR A 251 10.64 -21.14 -6.78
CA THR A 251 11.86 -21.46 -6.03
C THR A 251 11.60 -21.32 -4.53
N LEU A 252 11.42 -22.45 -3.86
CA LEU A 252 11.06 -22.53 -2.45
C LEU A 252 12.27 -22.90 -1.58
N SER A 253 12.70 -21.97 -0.74
CA SER A 253 13.65 -22.22 0.37
C SER A 253 13.01 -22.04 1.75
N GLY A 254 11.76 -21.55 1.77
CA GLY A 254 10.97 -21.28 2.97
C GLY A 254 9.94 -22.36 3.30
N THR A 255 8.85 -21.96 3.94
CA THR A 255 7.72 -22.86 4.25
C THR A 255 6.41 -22.24 3.79
N ILE A 256 5.57 -23.06 3.14
CA ILE A 256 4.20 -22.69 2.74
C ILE A 256 3.22 -23.58 3.50
N HIS A 257 2.25 -22.94 4.18
CA HIS A 257 1.07 -23.58 4.74
C HIS A 257 -0.13 -23.23 3.87
N THR A 258 -0.93 -24.23 3.52
CA THR A 258 -2.11 -24.07 2.68
C THR A 258 -3.13 -25.15 3.01
N ARG A 259 -4.42 -24.92 2.72
CA ARG A 259 -5.41 -25.99 2.82
C ARG A 259 -5.19 -26.99 1.71
N ASP A 260 -5.26 -26.48 0.48
CA ASP A 260 -5.11 -27.23 -0.74
C ASP A 260 -3.91 -26.72 -1.53
N TRP A 261 -3.22 -27.63 -2.20
CA TRP A 261 -2.08 -27.32 -3.06
C TRP A 261 -2.29 -27.92 -4.44
N TYR A 262 -2.17 -27.07 -5.46
CA TYR A 262 -2.32 -27.44 -6.86
C TYR A 262 -1.12 -26.98 -7.67
N ASN A 263 -0.46 -27.91 -8.34
CA ASN A 263 0.72 -27.63 -9.14
C ASN A 263 0.58 -28.16 -10.58
N GLU A 264 0.73 -27.26 -11.55
CA GLU A 264 0.96 -27.57 -12.97
C GLU A 264 2.33 -27.09 -13.47
N GLY A 265 3.01 -26.25 -12.67
CA GLY A 265 4.30 -25.67 -13.01
C GLY A 265 5.52 -26.41 -12.46
N LEU A 266 6.63 -25.68 -12.41
CA LEU A 266 7.87 -26.10 -11.78
C LEU A 266 7.87 -25.66 -10.30
N VAL A 267 8.19 -26.58 -9.41
CA VAL A 267 8.57 -26.30 -8.03
C VAL A 267 9.98 -26.82 -7.82
N ASN A 268 10.88 -26.00 -7.31
CA ASN A 268 12.26 -26.39 -7.01
C ASN A 268 12.73 -25.74 -5.71
N GLY A 269 13.76 -26.29 -5.09
CA GLY A 269 14.43 -25.72 -3.93
C GLY A 269 14.58 -26.70 -2.77
N THR A 270 14.62 -26.18 -1.54
CA THR A 270 14.92 -26.93 -0.31
C THR A 270 13.91 -26.70 0.80
N GLY A 271 12.82 -25.99 0.51
CA GLY A 271 11.81 -25.64 1.50
C GLY A 271 10.74 -26.72 1.66
N ARG A 272 9.60 -26.32 2.25
CA ARG A 272 8.56 -27.24 2.69
C ARG A 272 7.16 -26.76 2.35
N PHE A 273 6.31 -27.68 1.91
CA PHE A 273 4.86 -27.50 1.93
C PHE A 273 4.24 -28.26 3.11
N CYS A 274 3.31 -27.61 3.79
CA CYS A 274 2.40 -28.24 4.73
C CYS A 274 0.99 -28.08 4.18
N VAL A 275 0.40 -29.18 3.73
CA VAL A 275 -0.91 -29.21 3.06
C VAL A 275 -1.90 -29.89 4.00
N GLN A 276 -3.10 -29.31 4.13
CA GLN A 276 -4.09 -29.79 5.08
C GLN A 276 -5.01 -30.87 4.51
N ASP A 277 -5.50 -30.68 3.28
CA ASP A 277 -6.58 -31.48 2.73
C ASP A 277 -6.23 -32.09 1.37
N THR A 278 -5.99 -31.27 0.33
CA THR A 278 -5.78 -31.79 -1.03
C THR A 278 -4.42 -31.43 -1.62
N THR A 279 -3.68 -32.44 -2.10
CA THR A 279 -2.38 -32.28 -2.78
C THR A 279 -2.45 -32.81 -4.22
N ILE A 280 -2.34 -31.91 -5.20
CA ILE A 280 -2.42 -32.25 -6.63
C ILE A 280 -1.18 -31.77 -7.39
N ASN A 281 -0.53 -32.68 -8.10
CA ASN A 281 0.52 -32.39 -9.07
C ASN A 281 0.10 -32.86 -10.47
N LEU A 282 -0.46 -31.95 -11.27
CA LEU A 282 -1.03 -32.23 -12.59
C LEU A 282 -0.05 -31.80 -13.70
N GLY A 283 0.74 -32.74 -14.22
CA GLY A 283 1.72 -32.44 -15.28
C GLY A 283 2.93 -31.59 -14.85
N GLY A 284 2.89 -31.01 -13.65
CA GLY A 284 3.99 -30.24 -13.07
C GLY A 284 5.20 -31.08 -12.66
N SER A 285 6.29 -30.40 -12.34
CA SER A 285 7.53 -31.03 -11.86
C SER A 285 7.95 -30.44 -10.53
N VAL A 286 8.17 -31.31 -9.54
CA VAL A 286 8.71 -30.92 -8.23
C VAL A 286 10.12 -31.49 -8.11
N GLN A 287 11.11 -30.64 -7.89
CA GLN A 287 12.53 -30.98 -7.90
C GLN A 287 13.25 -30.43 -6.67
N GLY A 288 14.56 -30.70 -6.58
CA GLY A 288 15.39 -30.30 -5.45
C GLY A 288 15.24 -31.24 -4.26
N THR A 289 15.22 -30.67 -3.06
CA THR A 289 15.02 -31.38 -1.78
C THR A 289 13.82 -30.81 -1.03
N VAL A 290 12.73 -30.55 -1.75
CA VAL A 290 11.48 -30.06 -1.17
C VAL A 290 10.85 -31.14 -0.29
N ASP A 291 10.38 -30.74 0.88
CA ASP A 291 9.60 -31.58 1.78
C ASP A 291 8.10 -31.36 1.53
N LEU A 292 7.36 -32.43 1.24
CA LEU A 292 5.91 -32.41 1.09
C LEU A 292 5.27 -33.09 2.30
N CYS A 293 4.67 -32.27 3.17
CA CYS A 293 3.97 -32.74 4.36
C CYS A 293 2.46 -32.65 4.14
N ASP A 294 1.91 -33.63 3.43
CA ASP A 294 0.48 -33.79 3.23
C ASP A 294 -0.16 -34.43 4.47
N GLN A 295 -1.26 -33.85 4.95
CA GLN A 295 -2.07 -34.38 6.05
C GLN A 295 -3.34 -35.09 5.60
N SER A 296 -3.60 -35.13 4.31
CA SER A 296 -4.66 -35.95 3.77
C SER A 296 -4.44 -37.40 4.22
N PRO A 297 -5.49 -38.13 4.64
CA PRO A 297 -5.38 -39.54 4.98
C PRO A 297 -5.24 -40.36 3.70
N THR A 298 -4.08 -40.31 3.05
CA THR A 298 -3.81 -41.11 1.86
C THR A 298 -2.71 -42.16 2.02
N VAL A 299 -2.89 -43.20 1.19
CA VAL A 299 -2.12 -44.43 0.92
C VAL A 299 -0.99 -44.82 1.90
N ALA A 300 -0.94 -46.10 2.27
CA ALA A 300 0.05 -46.63 3.22
C ALA A 300 1.54 -46.58 2.75
N VAL A 301 1.84 -46.07 1.55
CA VAL A 301 3.18 -45.99 0.96
C VAL A 301 3.35 -44.68 0.17
N PRO A 302 4.46 -43.93 0.34
CA PRO A 302 4.77 -42.71 -0.42
C PRO A 302 4.75 -42.89 -1.95
N PRO A 303 4.49 -41.83 -2.74
CA PRO A 303 4.21 -40.46 -2.32
C PRO A 303 2.81 -40.29 -1.70
N PHE A 304 2.72 -39.57 -0.58
CA PHE A 304 1.43 -39.16 0.02
C PHE A 304 0.95 -37.92 -0.73
N VAL A 305 0.46 -38.13 -1.94
CA VAL A 305 -0.08 -37.10 -2.84
C VAL A 305 -1.38 -37.65 -3.39
N ASP A 306 -2.47 -36.92 -3.21
CA ASP A 306 -3.81 -37.41 -3.57
C ASP A 306 -3.97 -37.68 -5.06
N PHE A 307 -3.39 -36.80 -5.88
CA PHE A 307 -3.40 -36.95 -7.33
C PHE A 307 -2.10 -36.49 -7.97
N ASN A 308 -1.45 -37.39 -8.71
CA ASN A 308 -0.22 -37.07 -9.41
C ASN A 308 -0.21 -37.65 -10.84
N THR A 309 -0.14 -36.77 -11.83
CA THR A 309 0.23 -37.10 -13.21
C THR A 309 1.54 -36.44 -13.63
N GLY A 310 2.12 -35.61 -12.77
CA GLY A 310 3.41 -34.98 -12.95
C GLY A 310 4.58 -35.82 -12.44
N SER A 311 5.70 -35.16 -12.15
CA SER A 311 6.96 -35.79 -11.71
C SER A 311 7.48 -35.25 -10.38
N PHE A 312 8.08 -36.14 -9.59
CA PHE A 312 8.85 -35.79 -8.40
C PHE A 312 10.31 -36.20 -8.61
N GLY A 313 11.23 -35.27 -8.35
CA GLY A 313 12.66 -35.51 -8.38
C GLY A 313 13.11 -36.44 -7.24
N PRO A 314 14.28 -37.11 -7.38
CA PRO A 314 14.74 -38.11 -6.42
C PRO A 314 15.08 -37.55 -5.03
N GLY A 315 15.26 -36.23 -4.90
CA GLY A 315 15.53 -35.57 -3.63
C GLY A 315 14.29 -35.11 -2.87
N VAL A 316 13.10 -35.15 -3.48
CA VAL A 316 11.84 -34.76 -2.83
C VAL A 316 11.52 -35.78 -1.73
N THR A 317 11.16 -35.29 -0.55
CA THR A 317 10.76 -36.16 0.57
C THR A 317 9.30 -35.95 0.94
N PHE A 318 8.72 -36.96 1.57
CA PHE A 318 7.33 -36.93 2.05
C PHE A 318 7.34 -37.10 3.56
N CYS A 319 6.72 -36.16 4.27
CA CYS A 319 6.75 -36.14 5.72
C CYS A 319 5.85 -37.23 6.31
N ALA A 320 6.17 -37.69 7.52
CA ALA A 320 5.25 -38.52 8.28
C ALA A 320 4.00 -37.69 8.68
N VAL A 321 2.85 -38.36 8.80
CA VAL A 321 1.60 -37.74 9.29
C VAL A 321 1.86 -36.98 10.59
N GLY A 322 1.39 -35.73 10.66
CA GLY A 322 1.57 -34.86 11.83
C GLY A 322 2.91 -34.14 11.92
N ALA A 323 3.78 -34.23 10.91
CA ALA A 323 5.06 -33.49 10.86
C ALA A 323 4.88 -31.97 10.73
N CYS A 324 3.72 -31.52 10.26
CA CYS A 324 3.31 -30.12 10.31
C CYS A 324 2.17 -29.95 11.31
N ALA A 325 2.08 -28.79 11.93
CA ALA A 325 0.81 -28.32 12.47
C ALA A 325 0.09 -27.59 11.33
N VAL A 326 -0.70 -28.30 10.53
CA VAL A 326 -1.74 -27.65 9.70
C VAL A 326 -3.02 -27.62 10.54
N GLY A 327 -3.14 -26.54 11.29
CA GLY A 327 -4.16 -25.60 10.88
C GLY A 327 -3.37 -24.41 10.40
N VAL A 328 -3.90 -23.69 9.42
CA VAL A 328 -3.99 -22.26 9.69
C VAL A 328 -4.68 -22.24 11.05
N PRO A 329 -4.06 -21.83 12.18
CA PRO A 329 -4.92 -21.32 13.23
C PRO A 329 -5.77 -20.34 12.43
N ASP A 330 -7.10 -20.52 12.38
CA ASP A 330 -7.99 -19.46 11.94
C ASP A 330 -7.30 -18.24 12.47
N GLY A 331 -6.72 -17.45 11.57
CA GLY A 331 -5.78 -16.47 12.08
C GLY A 331 -6.61 -15.64 13.06
N PRO A 332 -6.03 -14.60 13.64
CA PRO A 332 -6.73 -13.38 13.32
C PRO A 332 -7.03 -13.44 11.80
N ARG A 333 -8.25 -13.81 11.38
CA ARG A 333 -8.91 -13.05 10.34
C ARG A 333 -8.69 -11.66 10.87
N VAL A 334 -7.64 -10.99 10.43
CA VAL A 334 -7.33 -9.65 10.92
C VAL A 334 -8.54 -8.92 10.40
N GLY A 335 -9.53 -8.71 11.28
CA GLY A 335 -10.78 -8.09 10.85
C GLY A 335 -10.30 -6.81 10.22
N THR A 336 -10.50 -6.68 8.91
CA THR A 336 -9.81 -5.72 8.07
C THR A 336 -10.13 -4.37 8.65
N LEU A 337 -9.17 -3.82 9.39
CA LEU A 337 -9.38 -2.60 10.14
C LEU A 337 -9.12 -1.48 9.15
N THR A 338 -10.17 -1.11 8.44
CA THR A 338 -10.11 0.06 7.58
C THR A 338 -10.58 1.25 8.40
N LEU A 339 -9.66 2.14 8.71
CA LEU A 339 -10.01 3.45 9.22
C LEU A 339 -10.40 4.29 8.01
N ARG A 340 -11.62 4.83 7.99
CA ARG A 340 -11.85 5.99 7.12
C ARG A 340 -11.29 7.21 7.78
N ARG A 341 -10.99 8.21 6.96
CA ARG A 341 -10.57 9.52 7.40
C ARG A 341 -11.41 10.00 8.61
N PRO A 342 -10.78 10.39 9.72
CA PRO A 342 -11.49 11.00 10.84
C PRO A 342 -12.07 12.34 10.40
N ASP A 343 -13.37 12.52 10.56
CA ASP A 343 -14.00 13.84 10.56
C ASP A 343 -13.78 14.50 11.93
N ALA A 344 -14.06 15.81 12.04
CA ALA A 344 -13.80 16.59 13.26
C ALA A 344 -14.31 15.95 14.56
N ASP A 345 -15.44 15.23 14.48
CA ASP A 345 -16.13 14.65 15.64
C ASP A 345 -16.20 13.13 15.63
N HIS A 346 -15.78 12.44 14.56
CA HIS A 346 -15.94 10.99 14.48
C HIS A 346 -14.91 10.28 13.61
N LEU A 347 -14.55 9.06 14.00
CA LEU A 347 -13.75 8.12 13.20
C LEU A 347 -14.64 6.95 12.79
N LEU A 348 -14.72 6.67 11.50
CA LEU A 348 -15.32 5.43 11.02
C LEU A 348 -14.30 4.31 11.06
N VAL A 349 -14.63 3.25 11.78
CA VAL A 349 -13.80 2.06 11.90
C VAL A 349 -14.56 0.90 11.30
N MET A 350 -14.19 0.52 10.08
CA MET A 350 -14.77 -0.63 9.39
C MET A 350 -14.12 -1.90 9.94
N ILE A 351 -14.93 -2.82 10.48
CA ILE A 351 -14.47 -4.05 11.14
C ILE A 351 -15.58 -5.11 11.12
N GLU A 352 -15.18 -6.38 11.24
CA GLU A 352 -16.11 -7.50 11.44
C GLU A 352 -16.75 -7.44 12.84
N ARG A 353 -17.85 -6.69 12.98
CA ARG A 353 -18.54 -6.44 14.26
C ARG A 353 -18.91 -7.72 15.01
N GLY A 354 -19.24 -8.81 14.30
CA GLY A 354 -19.60 -10.09 14.91
C GLY A 354 -18.49 -10.67 15.82
N ARG A 355 -17.23 -10.30 15.55
CA ARG A 355 -16.06 -10.75 16.30
C ARG A 355 -15.56 -9.73 17.31
N LEU A 356 -16.01 -8.48 17.25
CA LEU A 356 -15.53 -7.42 18.13
C LEU A 356 -15.91 -7.70 19.59
N GLN A 357 -14.91 -7.64 20.47
CA GLN A 357 -15.08 -7.70 21.92
C GLN A 357 -14.99 -6.30 22.54
N ASP A 358 -13.98 -5.50 22.16
CA ASP A 358 -13.72 -4.19 22.76
C ASP A 358 -12.95 -3.25 21.79
N ILE A 359 -12.99 -1.95 22.05
CA ILE A 359 -12.27 -0.93 21.28
C ILE A 359 -11.57 0.05 22.22
N HIS A 360 -10.24 0.10 22.14
CA HIS A 360 -9.42 1.04 22.90
C HIS A 360 -8.89 2.12 21.97
N LEU A 361 -9.20 3.37 22.29
CA LEU A 361 -8.50 4.51 21.74
C LEU A 361 -7.29 4.81 22.62
N VAL A 362 -6.12 4.99 22.03
CA VAL A 362 -4.85 5.17 22.75
C VAL A 362 -4.15 6.44 22.27
N ASP A 363 -3.71 7.27 23.21
CA ASP A 363 -2.96 8.49 22.94
C ASP A 363 -1.45 8.22 22.68
N PRO A 364 -0.65 9.22 22.26
CA PRO A 364 0.78 9.04 22.02
C PRO A 364 1.60 8.64 23.25
N ALA A 365 1.07 8.86 24.45
CA ALA A 365 1.70 8.44 25.71
C ALA A 365 1.35 6.99 26.09
N GLY A 366 0.60 6.28 25.24
CA GLY A 366 0.16 4.92 25.49
C GLY A 366 -1.03 4.81 26.46
N ARG A 367 -1.69 5.91 26.81
CA ARG A 367 -2.85 5.90 27.71
C ARG A 367 -4.10 5.54 26.95
N VAL A 368 -4.85 4.57 27.46
CA VAL A 368 -6.18 4.24 26.95
C VAL A 368 -7.15 5.36 27.34
N LEU A 369 -7.76 5.99 26.34
CA LEU A 369 -8.75 7.03 26.50
C LEU A 369 -10.16 6.42 26.56
N PRO A 370 -11.11 7.07 27.24
CA PRO A 370 -12.52 6.68 27.16
C PRO A 370 -13.02 6.73 25.72
N THR A 371 -13.42 5.58 25.17
CA THR A 371 -13.92 5.46 23.79
C THR A 371 -15.44 5.30 23.82
N ALA A 372 -16.18 6.32 23.39
CA ALA A 372 -17.59 6.14 23.05
C ALA A 372 -17.67 5.71 21.58
N TYR A 373 -18.33 4.59 21.30
CA TYR A 373 -18.58 4.16 19.93
C TYR A 373 -20.02 3.74 19.71
N GLN A 374 -20.53 4.03 18.52
CA GLN A 374 -21.85 3.61 18.05
C GLN A 374 -21.67 2.50 17.00
N PRO A 375 -22.31 1.34 17.18
CA PRO A 375 -22.23 0.29 16.17
C PRO A 375 -23.00 0.68 14.89
N MET A 376 -22.52 0.18 13.76
CA MET A 376 -23.19 0.24 12.46
C MET A 376 -23.09 -1.09 11.71
N ASP A 377 -23.71 -1.19 10.54
CA ASP A 377 -23.82 -2.44 9.78
C ASP A 377 -22.44 -3.02 9.39
N ALA A 378 -21.47 -2.15 9.05
CA ALA A 378 -20.15 -2.56 8.57
C ALA A 378 -18.98 -2.20 9.51
N GLY A 379 -19.27 -1.84 10.77
CA GLY A 379 -18.23 -1.42 11.71
C GLY A 379 -18.73 -0.65 12.93
N VAL A 380 -17.96 0.35 13.36
CA VAL A 380 -18.33 1.30 14.41
C VAL A 380 -17.98 2.74 14.04
N VAL A 381 -18.65 3.68 14.69
CA VAL A 381 -18.32 5.11 14.69
C VAL A 381 -17.77 5.45 16.06
N ILE A 382 -16.52 5.91 16.15
CA ILE A 382 -15.92 6.37 17.40
C ILE A 382 -16.08 7.88 17.50
N GLY A 383 -16.61 8.39 18.60
CA GLY A 383 -16.70 9.82 18.86
C GLY A 383 -15.33 10.41 19.23
N LEU A 384 -14.89 11.44 18.48
CA LEU A 384 -13.62 12.14 18.67
C LEU A 384 -13.80 13.55 19.28
N GLY A 385 -15.04 13.98 19.52
CA GLY A 385 -15.37 15.35 19.95
C GLY A 385 -14.69 15.81 21.26
N SER A 386 -14.20 14.90 22.11
CA SER A 386 -13.44 15.23 23.33
C SER A 386 -11.92 15.21 23.16
N LEU A 387 -11.42 14.76 22.01
CA LEU A 387 -9.99 14.60 21.76
C LEU A 387 -9.35 15.91 21.28
N ARG A 388 -8.09 16.13 21.66
CA ARG A 388 -7.29 17.24 21.13
C ARG A 388 -6.70 16.86 19.77
N ALA A 389 -6.26 17.83 18.99
CA ALA A 389 -5.46 17.53 17.81
C ALA A 389 -4.20 16.72 18.19
N GLY A 390 -3.84 15.73 17.38
CA GLY A 390 -2.70 14.84 17.64
C GLY A 390 -2.85 13.46 17.00
N ALA A 391 -1.82 12.63 17.15
CA ALA A 391 -1.81 11.24 16.69
C ALA A 391 -2.51 10.33 17.71
N TYR A 392 -3.25 9.34 17.23
CA TYR A 392 -3.95 8.36 18.05
C TYR A 392 -3.83 6.98 17.41
N SER A 393 -4.02 5.94 18.22
CA SER A 393 -4.25 4.60 17.70
C SER A 393 -5.57 4.04 18.22
N VAL A 394 -6.29 3.34 17.37
CA VAL A 394 -7.45 2.53 17.74
C VAL A 394 -7.03 1.07 17.75
N ARG A 395 -7.32 0.37 18.84
CA ARG A 395 -7.09 -1.06 19.01
C ARG A 395 -8.46 -1.74 19.10
N CYS A 396 -8.80 -2.51 18.10
CA CYS A 396 -9.98 -3.36 18.11
C CYS A 396 -9.58 -4.74 18.64
N ILE A 397 -10.13 -5.13 19.78
CA ILE A 397 -9.90 -6.42 20.44
C ILE A 397 -11.05 -7.33 20.04
N TYR A 398 -10.75 -8.50 19.49
CA TYR A 398 -11.73 -9.48 19.06
C TYR A 398 -11.91 -10.59 20.10
N ARG A 399 -13.04 -11.30 20.04
CA ARG A 399 -13.42 -12.36 21.00
C ARG A 399 -12.49 -13.57 21.00
N ASP A 400 -11.75 -13.77 19.92
CA ASP A 400 -10.70 -14.79 19.79
C ASP A 400 -9.35 -14.35 20.41
N GLY A 401 -9.30 -13.14 21.00
CA GLY A 401 -8.09 -12.56 21.60
C GLY A 401 -7.18 -11.84 20.59
N SER A 402 -7.51 -11.87 19.30
CA SER A 402 -6.76 -11.11 18.30
C SER A 402 -6.99 -9.60 18.42
N VAL A 403 -6.02 -8.81 17.95
CA VAL A 403 -6.07 -7.35 18.02
C VAL A 403 -5.74 -6.76 16.65
N ALA A 404 -6.63 -5.92 16.12
CA ALA A 404 -6.31 -5.04 15.00
C ALA A 404 -5.97 -3.65 15.52
N VAL A 405 -4.94 -3.02 14.95
CA VAL A 405 -4.48 -1.69 15.34
C VAL A 405 -4.45 -0.79 14.13
N GLY A 406 -5.11 0.36 14.24
CA GLY A 406 -5.14 1.40 13.22
C GLY A 406 -4.63 2.69 13.83
N ARG A 407 -3.92 3.49 13.06
CA ARG A 407 -3.38 4.78 13.51
C ARG A 407 -4.00 5.89 12.69
N PHE A 408 -4.29 7.01 13.33
CA PHE A 408 -4.84 8.19 12.66
C PHE A 408 -4.36 9.45 13.35
N VAL A 409 -4.46 10.57 12.64
CA VAL A 409 -4.21 11.90 13.19
C VAL A 409 -5.54 12.64 13.20
N LEU A 410 -5.84 13.28 14.32
CA LEU A 410 -6.94 14.23 14.43
C LEU A 410 -6.38 15.63 14.22
N ALA A 411 -6.75 16.29 13.13
CA ALA A 411 -6.54 17.72 12.93
C ALA A 411 -7.84 18.47 13.26
N ARG A 412 -7.76 19.63 13.92
CA ARG A 412 -8.92 20.47 14.25
C ARG A 412 -8.75 21.87 13.72
#